data_AF-A0A251VLZ6-F1
#
_entry.id   AF-A0A251VLZ6-F1
#
_cell.length_a   1.000
_cell.length_b   1.000
_cell.length_c   1.000
_cell.angle_alpha   90.00
_cell.angle_beta   90.00
_cell.angle_gamma   90.00
#
_symmetry.space_group_name_H-M   'P 1'
#
loop_
_entity.id
_entity.type
_entity.pdbx_description
1 polymer ?
#
loop_
_entity_poly.entity_id
_entity_poly.type
_entity_poly.pdbx_seq_one_letter_code
_entity_poly.pdbx_strand_id
1 'polypeptide(L)'
;MDVEIEVPSHFLCPISMQPMKDPVTISTGITYDRESIQRWLFTCKRTSCPVTKQPVSGTDLIPNHTLRRLIQSWCKINSHYGFDLIPATPRKPVDKFEIIKLVNDAKRHPQNQIKCLRRLRSIAQASDWSNTCMEDLKLFEFLTTVILSEHNTGSVTEACDEALFVLHHLHCMDSVLSNALLRASGPSRPESTSADPACVASSGFALLNALLHVMRFGNVQSRSHAITLLRSVIKMTDPAQISSITPELFNQTVRILKENVSQQTIKAALELVVEIIRWGRNRIKAAESGMVLVLIDLLIESSDRRGCELMLVALEQICRCAEGRAKLVEHAAGLATVSKKILRVSHVASDRAVRILCLVCRFCASYGVLQEMVEVGVVSKLCLMIQIDYSERTKERVKQILTLHSRVWKDASCVPAHLLSPYPSL
;
A
#
# COMPACT_ATOMS: atom_id res chain seq x y z
N MET A 1 -26.67 5.91 15.26
CA MET A 1 -25.65 6.97 15.43
C MET A 1 -24.40 6.25 15.87
N ASP A 2 -23.52 5.92 14.92
CA ASP A 2 -22.23 5.32 15.24
C ASP A 2 -21.33 6.41 15.80
N VAL A 3 -20.94 6.27 17.06
CA VAL A 3 -20.05 7.23 17.72
C VAL A 3 -18.64 6.96 17.18
N GLU A 4 -18.17 7.80 16.25
CA GLU A 4 -16.75 7.82 15.87
C GLU A 4 -15.93 8.32 17.07
N ILE A 5 -15.18 7.41 17.69
CA ILE A 5 -14.28 7.77 18.79
C ILE A 5 -12.99 8.32 18.19
N GLU A 6 -12.77 9.61 18.39
CA GLU A 6 -11.56 10.30 17.97
C GLU A 6 -10.39 9.92 18.89
N VAL A 7 -9.27 9.49 18.29
CA VAL A 7 -8.05 9.17 19.04
C VAL A 7 -7.45 10.47 19.60
N PRO A 8 -7.15 10.56 20.91
CA PRO A 8 -6.48 11.72 21.47
C PRO A 8 -5.18 12.05 20.73
N SER A 9 -4.99 13.31 20.34
CA SER A 9 -3.84 13.76 19.55
C SER A 9 -2.48 13.41 20.17
N HIS A 10 -2.39 13.42 21.50
CA HIS A 10 -1.18 13.07 22.26
C HIS A 10 -0.80 11.58 22.18
N PHE A 11 -1.69 10.73 21.68
CA PHE A 11 -1.41 9.31 21.40
C PHE A 11 -0.89 9.09 19.99
N LEU A 12 -1.00 10.09 19.12
CA LEU A 12 -0.59 10.00 17.73
C LEU A 12 0.89 10.34 17.59
N CYS A 13 1.62 9.54 16.82
CA CYS A 13 2.99 9.85 16.46
C CYS A 13 3.02 11.08 15.55
N PRO A 14 3.85 12.10 15.84
CA PRO A 14 3.94 13.31 15.01
C PRO A 14 4.44 13.07 13.58
N ILE A 15 5.09 11.93 13.30
CA ILE A 15 5.58 11.58 11.97
C ILE A 15 4.50 10.84 11.16
N SER A 16 3.93 9.77 11.73
CA SER A 16 3.02 8.89 11.00
C SER A 16 1.54 9.31 11.12
N MET A 17 1.21 10.19 12.07
CA MET A 17 -0.16 10.55 12.43
C MET A 17 -1.02 9.32 12.75
N GLN A 18 -0.41 8.28 13.30
CA GLN A 18 -1.06 7.04 13.76
C GLN A 18 -0.83 6.85 15.26
N PRO A 19 -1.72 6.11 15.97
CA PRO A 19 -1.50 5.77 17.37
C PRO A 19 -0.12 5.12 17.59
N MET A 20 0.62 5.61 18.58
CA MET A 20 1.95 5.09 18.94
C MET A 20 1.82 3.69 19.57
N LYS A 21 2.57 2.72 19.04
CA LYS A 21 2.64 1.35 19.57
C LYS A 21 3.77 1.21 20.59
N ASP A 22 4.89 1.85 20.30
CA ASP A 22 6.03 1.93 21.24
C ASP A 22 6.53 3.37 21.35
N PRO A 23 5.91 4.20 22.23
CA PRO A 23 6.28 5.59 22.36
C PRO A 23 7.69 5.74 22.97
N VAL A 24 8.55 6.48 22.28
CA VAL A 24 9.92 6.82 22.71
C VAL A 24 10.15 8.32 22.64
N THR A 25 10.84 8.85 23.64
CA THR A 25 11.21 10.25 23.74
C THR A 25 12.66 10.43 23.29
N ILE A 26 12.90 11.40 22.42
CA ILE A 26 14.25 11.81 22.01
C ILE A 26 14.76 12.98 22.86
N SER A 27 16.03 13.36 22.71
CA SER A 27 16.67 14.43 23.50
C SER A 27 15.97 15.79 23.47
N THR A 28 15.15 16.06 22.45
CA THR A 28 14.34 17.29 22.36
C THR A 28 13.04 17.24 23.18
N GLY A 29 12.77 16.14 23.89
CA GLY A 29 11.58 15.97 24.74
C GLY A 29 10.32 15.56 23.99
N ILE A 30 10.36 15.44 22.65
CA ILE A 30 9.20 15.01 21.86
C ILE A 30 9.13 13.48 21.82
N THR A 31 7.92 12.94 22.00
CA THR A 31 7.64 11.51 21.91
C THR A 31 7.17 11.12 20.51
N TYR A 32 7.70 10.02 19.98
CA TYR A 32 7.33 9.45 18.70
C TYR A 32 7.07 7.95 18.86
N ASP A 33 6.40 7.33 17.89
CA ASP A 33 6.47 5.88 17.76
C ASP A 33 7.90 5.48 17.36
N ARG A 34 8.46 4.47 18.03
CA ARG A 34 9.85 4.02 17.83
C ARG A 34 10.18 3.78 16.37
N GLU A 35 9.33 3.05 15.66
CA GLU A 35 9.57 2.69 14.26
C GLU A 35 9.63 3.95 13.37
N SER A 36 8.77 4.92 13.67
CA SER A 36 8.67 6.17 12.91
C SER A 36 9.91 7.06 13.11
N ILE A 37 10.38 7.24 14.35
CA ILE A 37 11.57 8.06 14.62
C ILE A 37 12.87 7.38 14.22
N GLN A 38 12.96 6.06 14.35
CA GLN A 38 14.09 5.28 13.84
C GLN A 38 14.22 5.45 12.33
N ARG A 39 13.11 5.32 11.60
CA ARG A 39 13.09 5.56 10.15
C ARG A 39 13.55 6.99 9.81
N TRP A 40 13.12 8.00 10.56
CA TRP A 40 13.54 9.38 10.32
C TRP A 40 15.04 9.60 10.52
N LEU A 41 15.59 9.14 11.64
CA LEU A 41 17.00 9.37 11.99
C LEU A 41 17.95 8.53 11.12
N PHE A 42 17.63 7.25 10.92
CA PHE A 42 18.54 6.29 10.29
C PHE A 42 18.28 6.13 8.79
N THR A 43 17.02 6.09 8.34
CA THR A 43 16.67 5.90 6.92
C THR A 43 16.78 7.18 6.13
N CYS A 44 16.23 8.28 6.64
CA CYS A 44 16.32 9.58 5.96
C CYS A 44 17.65 10.30 6.25
N LYS A 45 18.53 9.70 7.07
CA LYS A 45 19.81 10.27 7.53
C LYS A 45 19.66 11.70 8.06
N ARG A 46 18.54 12.01 8.72
CA ARG A 46 18.27 13.32 9.30
C ARG A 46 18.84 13.34 10.71
N THR A 47 19.66 14.34 11.01
CA THR A 47 20.24 14.55 12.35
C THR A 47 19.41 15.51 13.21
N SER A 48 18.21 15.88 12.75
CA SER A 48 17.34 16.83 13.42
C SER A 48 16.00 16.23 13.83
N CYS A 49 15.41 16.78 14.89
CA CYS A 49 14.08 16.42 15.36
C CYS A 49 13.02 16.83 14.31
N PRO A 50 12.10 15.93 13.91
CA PRO A 50 11.07 16.24 12.91
C PRO A 50 10.22 17.47 13.24
N VAL A 51 9.89 17.66 14.52
CA VAL A 51 9.02 18.75 14.98
C VAL A 51 9.81 20.01 15.30
N THR A 52 10.81 19.91 16.18
CA THR A 52 11.53 21.09 16.68
C THR A 52 12.65 21.56 15.75
N LYS A 53 13.03 20.74 14.75
CA LYS A 53 14.16 20.97 13.82
C LYS A 53 15.52 21.13 14.51
N GLN A 54 15.59 20.93 15.82
CA GLN A 54 16.83 20.97 16.60
C GLN A 54 17.67 19.71 16.34
N PRO A 55 19.01 19.80 16.37
CA PRO A 55 19.88 18.66 16.24
C PRO A 55 19.63 17.66 17.39
N VAL A 56 19.55 16.37 17.06
CA VAL A 56 19.39 15.30 18.03
C VAL A 56 20.77 14.78 18.40
N SER A 57 21.23 15.15 19.58
CA SER A 57 22.47 14.63 20.17
C SER A 57 22.24 13.23 20.74
N GLY A 58 22.57 12.20 19.95
CA GLY A 58 22.60 10.79 20.40
C GLY A 58 21.54 9.88 19.76
N THR A 59 21.81 8.57 19.79
CA THR A 59 20.91 7.48 19.33
C THR A 59 19.97 6.96 20.41
N ASP A 60 19.97 7.58 21.60
CA ASP A 60 19.28 7.07 22.77
C ASP A 60 17.78 7.41 22.72
N LEU A 61 17.00 6.43 22.26
CA LEU A 61 15.54 6.49 22.27
C LEU A 61 15.04 6.03 23.64
N ILE A 62 14.66 6.99 24.49
CA ILE A 62 14.20 6.71 25.86
C ILE A 62 12.76 6.22 25.81
N PRO A 63 12.44 4.98 26.23
CA PRO A 63 11.06 4.49 26.23
C PRO A 63 10.14 5.32 27.15
N ASN A 64 8.98 5.75 26.64
CA ASN A 64 7.96 6.47 27.41
C ASN A 64 6.90 5.49 27.92
N HIS A 65 7.23 4.76 28.99
CA HIS A 65 6.36 3.74 29.57
C HIS A 65 5.03 4.30 30.08
N THR A 66 5.01 5.54 30.59
CA THR A 66 3.79 6.21 31.06
C THR A 66 2.81 6.41 29.91
N LEU A 67 3.27 6.98 28.79
CA LEU A 67 2.42 7.18 27.63
C LEU A 67 1.95 5.84 27.04
N ARG A 68 2.84 4.84 26.99
CA ARG A 68 2.47 3.49 26.52
C ARG A 68 1.32 2.89 27.34
N ARG A 69 1.38 3.01 28.67
CA ARG A 69 0.30 2.54 29.57
C ARG A 69 -1.01 3.29 29.36
N LEU A 70 -0.94 4.61 29.14
CA LEU A 70 -2.13 5.42 28.85
C LEU A 70 -2.79 5.02 27.53
N ILE A 71 -1.99 4.84 26.48
CA ILE A 71 -2.49 4.36 25.17
C ILE A 71 -3.09 2.96 25.31
N GLN A 72 -2.42 2.04 26.03
CA GLN A 72 -2.94 0.69 26.29
C GLN A 72 -4.28 0.71 27.03
N SER A 73 -4.40 1.54 28.07
CA SER A 73 -5.65 1.70 28.83
C SER A 73 -6.78 2.21 27.93
N TRP A 74 -6.47 3.21 27.09
CA TRP A 74 -7.42 3.75 26.13
C TRP A 74 -7.83 2.72 25.08
N CYS A 75 -6.90 1.97 24.49
CA CYS A 75 -7.20 0.88 23.55
C CYS A 75 -8.09 -0.20 24.20
N LYS A 76 -7.86 -0.51 25.49
CA LYS A 76 -8.67 -1.50 26.22
C LYS A 76 -10.11 -1.03 26.38
N ILE A 77 -10.33 0.23 26.77
CA ILE A 77 -11.65 0.84 26.92
C ILE A 77 -12.39 0.89 25.57
N ASN A 78 -11.65 1.14 24.48
CA ASN A 78 -12.22 1.32 23.14
C ASN A 78 -12.09 0.07 22.25
N SER A 79 -11.79 -1.10 22.83
CA SER A 79 -11.52 -2.34 22.07
C SER A 79 -12.68 -2.77 21.16
N HIS A 80 -13.92 -2.47 21.55
CA HIS A 80 -15.13 -2.74 20.77
C HIS A 80 -15.24 -1.94 19.46
N TYR A 81 -14.44 -0.88 19.30
CA TYR A 81 -14.40 -0.01 18.11
C TYR A 81 -13.27 -0.38 17.14
N GLY A 82 -12.63 -1.53 17.31
CA GLY A 82 -11.61 -2.04 16.38
C GLY A 82 -10.19 -1.50 16.62
N PHE A 83 -9.89 -1.00 17.82
CA PHE A 83 -8.52 -0.64 18.19
C PHE A 83 -7.74 -1.87 18.68
N ASP A 84 -6.65 -2.21 18.00
CA ASP A 84 -5.78 -3.34 18.37
C ASP A 84 -5.15 -3.16 19.76
N LEU A 85 -5.11 -4.24 20.56
CA LEU A 85 -4.43 -4.26 21.86
C LEU A 85 -2.91 -4.20 21.67
N ILE A 86 -2.26 -3.16 22.23
CA ILE A 86 -0.79 -3.08 22.28
C ILE A 86 -0.27 -4.08 23.31
N PRO A 87 0.69 -4.98 22.97
CA PRO A 87 1.24 -5.97 23.90
C PRO A 87 1.81 -5.34 25.19
N ALA A 88 1.51 -5.97 26.33
CA ALA A 88 1.84 -5.48 27.67
C ALA A 88 3.35 -5.40 27.94
N THR A 89 4.17 -6.23 27.29
CA THR A 89 5.63 -6.29 27.47
C THR A 89 6.37 -5.71 26.25
N PRO A 90 7.40 -4.87 26.44
CA PRO A 90 8.35 -4.52 25.37
C PRO A 90 8.98 -5.81 24.82
N ARG A 91 9.08 -5.93 23.49
CA ARG A 91 9.74 -7.09 22.87
C ARG A 91 11.23 -7.05 23.21
N LYS A 92 11.81 -8.23 23.46
CA LYS A 92 13.24 -8.33 23.82
C LYS A 92 14.11 -8.01 22.59
N PRO A 93 15.27 -7.36 22.79
CA PRO A 93 16.28 -7.22 21.73
C PRO A 93 16.74 -8.60 21.25
N VAL A 94 16.98 -8.74 19.94
CA VAL A 94 17.43 -10.01 19.35
C VAL A 94 18.93 -10.22 19.61
N ASP A 95 19.33 -11.46 19.94
CA ASP A 95 20.74 -11.85 20.01
C ASP A 95 21.34 -12.01 18.61
N LYS A 96 22.24 -11.09 18.24
CA LYS A 96 22.96 -11.09 16.94
C LYS A 96 23.79 -12.37 16.75
N PHE A 97 24.40 -12.89 17.81
CA PHE A 97 25.26 -14.06 17.70
C PHE A 97 24.45 -15.31 17.35
N GLU A 98 23.25 -15.44 17.92
CA GLU A 98 22.32 -16.53 17.58
C GLU A 98 21.93 -16.49 16.10
N ILE A 99 21.60 -15.31 15.54
CA ILE A 99 21.26 -15.18 14.11
C ILE A 99 22.43 -15.62 13.23
N ILE A 100 23.64 -15.12 13.48
CA ILE A 100 24.82 -15.43 12.66
C ILE A 100 25.11 -16.92 12.69
N LYS A 101 25.02 -17.55 13.87
CA LYS A 101 25.17 -18.99 14.03
C LYS A 101 24.14 -19.76 13.20
N LEU A 102 22.86 -19.40 13.31
CA LEU A 102 21.78 -20.05 12.56
C LEU A 102 21.95 -19.95 11.04
N VAL A 103 22.34 -18.78 10.54
CA VAL A 103 22.60 -18.57 9.10
C VAL A 103 23.80 -19.40 8.63
N ASN A 104 24.89 -19.42 9.39
CA ASN A 104 26.07 -20.22 9.04
C ASN A 104 25.78 -21.72 9.07
N ASP A 105 25.06 -22.20 10.08
CA ASP A 105 24.67 -23.61 10.20
C ASP A 105 23.76 -24.03 9.04
N ALA A 106 22.81 -23.17 8.64
CA ALA A 106 21.94 -23.41 7.50
C ALA A 106 22.69 -23.44 6.16
N LYS A 107 23.71 -22.58 5.98
CA LYS A 107 24.55 -22.56 4.78
C LYS A 107 25.48 -23.77 4.70
N ARG A 108 26.04 -24.22 5.82
CA ARG A 108 26.97 -25.36 5.89
C ARG A 108 26.27 -26.72 5.79
N HIS A 109 25.06 -26.83 6.31
CA HIS A 109 24.32 -28.08 6.40
C HIS A 109 22.91 -27.92 5.81
N PRO A 110 22.71 -28.18 4.50
CA PRO A 110 21.41 -28.04 3.85
C PRO A 110 20.29 -28.82 4.56
N GLN A 111 20.58 -30.00 5.14
CA GLN A 111 19.60 -30.77 5.93
C GLN A 111 19.04 -30.02 7.15
N ASN A 112 19.79 -29.06 7.71
CA ASN A 112 19.38 -28.28 8.87
C ASN A 112 18.73 -26.95 8.48
N GLN A 113 18.69 -26.60 7.18
CA GLN A 113 18.21 -25.31 6.71
C GLN A 113 16.80 -24.98 7.21
N ILE A 114 15.85 -25.91 7.06
CA ILE A 114 14.46 -25.72 7.51
C ILE A 114 14.38 -25.53 9.03
N LYS A 115 15.18 -26.28 9.80
CA LYS A 115 15.23 -26.18 11.26
C LYS A 115 15.75 -24.80 11.69
N CYS A 116 16.79 -24.30 11.04
CA CYS A 116 17.33 -22.96 11.28
C CYS A 116 16.32 -21.87 10.90
N LEU A 117 15.63 -22.02 9.76
CA LEU A 117 14.59 -21.08 9.32
C LEU A 117 13.40 -21.01 10.29
N ARG A 118 12.88 -22.16 10.76
CA ARG A 118 11.84 -22.21 11.80
C ARG A 118 12.27 -21.54 13.11
N ARG A 119 13.54 -21.69 13.48
CA ARG A 119 14.09 -20.99 14.65
C ARG A 119 14.15 -19.48 14.41
N LEU A 120 14.60 -19.03 13.24
CA LEU A 120 14.60 -17.62 12.85
C LEU A 120 13.19 -17.03 12.84
N ARG A 121 12.18 -17.77 12.36
CA ARG A 121 10.76 -17.38 12.46
C ARG A 121 10.29 -17.19 13.89
N SER A 122 10.66 -18.11 14.79
CA SER A 122 10.31 -18.00 16.21
C SER A 122 10.89 -16.73 16.84
N ILE A 123 12.13 -16.39 16.46
CA ILE A 123 12.79 -15.14 16.89
C ILE A 123 12.12 -13.91 16.24
N ALA A 124 11.71 -14.00 14.97
CA ALA A 124 10.96 -12.96 14.24
C ALA A 124 9.62 -12.60 14.91
N GLN A 125 8.95 -13.58 15.51
CA GLN A 125 7.67 -13.38 16.19
C GLN A 125 7.82 -12.78 17.59
N ALA A 126 8.87 -13.17 18.32
CA ALA A 126 9.02 -12.84 19.75
C ALA A 126 9.76 -11.53 20.02
N SER A 127 10.53 -11.02 19.06
CA SER A 127 11.51 -9.95 19.29
C SER A 127 11.31 -8.75 18.34
N ASP A 128 11.80 -7.57 18.72
CA ASP A 128 11.82 -6.39 17.84
C ASP A 128 13.13 -6.36 17.04
N TRP A 129 13.00 -6.59 15.74
CA TRP A 129 14.14 -6.66 14.81
C TRP A 129 14.62 -5.29 14.34
N SER A 130 13.96 -4.20 14.74
CA SER A 130 14.25 -2.84 14.23
C SER A 130 15.69 -2.38 14.52
N ASN A 131 16.31 -2.88 15.60
CA ASN A 131 17.70 -2.56 15.97
C ASN A 131 18.73 -3.55 15.40
N THR A 132 18.33 -4.79 15.14
CA THR A 132 19.25 -5.86 14.71
C THR A 132 19.39 -5.90 13.18
N CYS A 133 18.33 -5.48 12.49
CA CYS A 133 18.16 -5.62 11.06
C CYS A 133 18.94 -4.59 10.21
N MET A 134 19.38 -3.47 10.80
CA MET A 134 19.98 -2.38 10.01
C MET A 134 21.39 -2.71 9.46
N GLU A 135 22.03 -3.79 9.93
CA GLU A 135 23.43 -4.11 9.60
C GLU A 135 23.64 -5.52 9.03
N ASP A 136 22.73 -6.47 9.22
CA ASP A 136 22.94 -7.88 8.83
C ASP A 136 22.53 -8.19 7.38
N LEU A 137 23.25 -7.59 6.42
CA LEU A 137 23.19 -7.91 4.99
C LEU A 137 23.25 -9.42 4.70
N LYS A 138 23.96 -10.18 5.54
CA LYS A 138 24.14 -11.64 5.40
C LYS A 138 22.86 -12.44 5.62
N LEU A 139 21.99 -12.01 6.54
CA LEU A 139 20.70 -12.67 6.78
C LEU A 139 19.78 -12.42 5.58
N PHE A 140 19.69 -11.17 5.12
CA PHE A 140 18.89 -10.81 3.95
C PHE A 140 19.31 -11.55 2.70
N GLU A 141 20.61 -11.58 2.42
CA GLU A 141 21.18 -12.31 1.30
C GLU A 141 20.80 -13.80 1.38
N PHE A 142 20.98 -14.43 2.55
CA PHE A 142 20.59 -15.82 2.77
C PHE A 142 19.10 -16.07 2.50
N LEU A 143 18.20 -15.26 3.08
CA LEU A 143 16.75 -15.40 2.88
C LEU A 143 16.36 -15.20 1.41
N THR A 144 16.98 -14.23 0.74
CA THR A 144 16.74 -13.96 -0.69
C THR A 144 17.21 -15.12 -1.55
N THR A 145 18.37 -15.71 -1.26
CA THR A 145 18.87 -16.90 -1.97
C THR A 145 17.92 -18.08 -1.81
N VAL A 146 17.38 -18.32 -0.60
CA VAL A 146 16.39 -19.38 -0.35
C VAL A 146 15.12 -19.16 -1.18
N ILE A 147 14.64 -17.92 -1.29
CA ILE A 147 13.45 -17.61 -2.10
C ILE A 147 13.76 -17.79 -3.60
N LEU A 148 14.94 -17.37 -4.06
CA LEU A 148 15.34 -17.47 -5.46
C LEU A 148 15.59 -18.92 -5.92
N SER A 149 16.06 -19.81 -5.03
CA SER A 149 16.31 -21.22 -5.39
C SER A 149 15.05 -21.99 -5.77
N GLU A 150 13.87 -21.53 -5.33
CA GLU A 150 12.60 -22.23 -5.52
C GLU A 150 11.90 -21.87 -6.84
N HIS A 151 12.35 -20.82 -7.55
CA HIS A 151 11.75 -20.46 -8.84
C HIS A 151 11.89 -21.60 -9.89
N ASN A 152 12.85 -22.51 -9.72
CA ASN A 152 13.12 -23.60 -10.66
C ASN A 152 12.38 -24.91 -10.33
N THR A 153 11.79 -25.05 -9.14
CA THR A 153 11.24 -26.34 -8.65
C THR A 153 9.75 -26.51 -8.92
N GLY A 154 9.03 -25.44 -9.30
CA GLY A 154 7.61 -25.48 -9.65
C GLY A 154 6.65 -25.56 -8.46
N SER A 155 7.16 -25.68 -7.23
CA SER A 155 6.39 -25.72 -5.98
C SER A 155 7.01 -24.81 -4.92
N VAL A 156 6.18 -24.13 -4.13
CA VAL A 156 6.66 -23.33 -2.99
C VAL A 156 6.91 -24.28 -1.80
N THR A 157 8.16 -24.38 -1.37
CA THR A 157 8.57 -25.24 -0.25
C THR A 157 8.32 -24.56 1.09
N GLU A 158 8.30 -25.36 2.17
CA GLU A 158 8.23 -24.85 3.54
C GLU A 158 9.42 -23.92 3.86
N ALA A 159 10.61 -24.17 3.28
CA ALA A 159 11.77 -23.29 3.46
C ALA A 159 11.52 -21.90 2.89
N CYS A 160 10.83 -21.82 1.74
CA CYS A 160 10.41 -20.55 1.14
C CYS A 160 9.43 -19.80 2.07
N ASP A 161 8.42 -20.50 2.60
CA ASP A 161 7.42 -19.92 3.50
C ASP A 161 8.05 -19.33 4.77
N GLU A 162 8.97 -20.08 5.38
CA GLU A 162 9.72 -19.63 6.55
C GLU A 162 10.62 -18.44 6.22
N ALA A 163 11.33 -18.48 5.08
CA ALA A 163 12.20 -17.38 4.66
C ALA A 163 11.41 -16.10 4.38
N LEU A 164 10.26 -16.19 3.70
CA LEU A 164 9.34 -15.09 3.45
C LEU A 164 8.78 -14.50 4.73
N PHE A 165 8.41 -15.35 5.69
CA PHE A 165 7.91 -14.91 6.98
C PHE A 165 8.95 -14.03 7.68
N VAL A 166 10.19 -14.53 7.79
CA VAL A 166 11.28 -13.78 8.43
C VAL A 166 11.53 -12.48 7.66
N LEU A 167 11.66 -12.55 6.34
CA LEU A 167 11.94 -11.39 5.49
C LEU A 167 10.86 -10.30 5.60
N HIS A 168 9.59 -10.68 5.71
CA HIS A 168 8.48 -9.77 5.93
C HIS A 168 8.57 -9.04 7.30
N HIS A 169 8.93 -9.76 8.36
CA HIS A 169 9.03 -9.21 9.72
C HIS A 169 10.27 -8.33 9.94
N LEU A 170 11.27 -8.42 9.07
CA LEU A 170 12.47 -7.60 9.13
C LEU A 170 12.21 -6.12 8.83
N HIS A 171 11.00 -5.71 8.41
CA HIS A 171 10.67 -4.32 8.03
C HIS A 171 11.80 -3.66 7.23
N CYS A 172 12.28 -4.37 6.20
CA CYS A 172 13.46 -3.98 5.45
C CYS A 172 13.31 -2.58 4.87
N MET A 173 14.31 -1.73 5.08
CA MET A 173 14.42 -0.47 4.35
C MET A 173 14.77 -0.76 2.90
N ASP A 174 14.20 -0.01 1.96
CA ASP A 174 14.46 -0.17 0.53
C ASP A 174 15.99 -0.19 0.25
N SER A 175 16.78 0.63 0.94
CA SER A 175 18.25 0.63 0.84
C SER A 175 18.94 -0.70 1.21
N VAL A 176 18.46 -1.40 2.24
CA VAL A 176 19.03 -2.68 2.68
C VAL A 176 18.67 -3.78 1.69
N LEU A 177 17.43 -3.76 1.17
CA LEU A 177 16.99 -4.68 0.13
C LEU A 177 17.81 -4.48 -1.16
N SER A 178 18.08 -3.23 -1.56
CA SER A 178 18.98 -2.92 -2.69
C SER A 178 20.36 -3.56 -2.55
N ASN A 179 20.96 -3.41 -1.36
CA ASN A 179 22.33 -3.84 -1.10
C ASN A 179 22.42 -5.37 -0.98
N ALA A 180 21.39 -6.02 -0.43
CA ALA A 180 21.30 -7.47 -0.40
C ALA A 180 21.13 -8.06 -1.81
N LEU A 181 20.28 -7.44 -2.64
CA LEU A 181 20.07 -7.83 -4.04
C LEU A 181 21.34 -7.71 -4.88
N LEU A 182 22.21 -6.73 -4.60
CA LEU A 182 23.51 -6.60 -5.25
C LEU A 182 24.46 -7.78 -4.95
N ARG A 183 24.44 -8.29 -3.71
CA ARG A 183 25.36 -9.32 -3.24
C ARG A 183 24.88 -10.73 -3.51
N ALA A 184 23.57 -10.95 -3.55
CA ALA A 184 22.96 -12.23 -3.91
C ALA A 184 23.27 -12.66 -5.37
N SER A 185 23.74 -11.74 -6.22
CA SER A 185 24.04 -11.96 -7.65
C SER A 185 25.37 -12.70 -7.93
N GLY A 186 26.21 -13.01 -6.92
CA GLY A 186 27.39 -13.86 -7.08
C GLY A 186 28.65 -13.42 -6.30
N PRO A 187 29.66 -14.30 -6.15
CA PRO A 187 30.75 -14.15 -5.18
C PRO A 187 31.96 -13.32 -5.64
N SER A 188 31.88 -12.61 -6.76
CA SER A 188 33.05 -11.95 -7.37
C SER A 188 32.87 -10.44 -7.51
N ARG A 189 32.96 -9.69 -6.40
CA ARG A 189 33.39 -8.29 -6.47
C ARG A 189 33.92 -7.75 -5.12
N PRO A 190 35.07 -7.05 -5.10
CA PRO A 190 35.61 -6.44 -3.88
C PRO A 190 34.75 -5.26 -3.40
N GLU A 191 34.79 -5.03 -2.09
CA GLU A 191 33.92 -4.15 -1.28
C GLU A 191 33.99 -2.63 -1.60
N SER A 192 34.58 -2.21 -2.72
CA SER A 192 34.99 -0.81 -2.94
C SER A 192 34.56 -0.16 -4.26
N THR A 193 33.63 -0.73 -5.04
CA THR A 193 33.13 -0.06 -6.27
C THR A 193 31.63 0.20 -6.24
N SER A 194 31.26 1.42 -6.66
CA SER A 194 29.90 1.96 -6.72
C SER A 194 28.91 0.97 -7.34
N ALA A 195 27.71 0.90 -6.74
CA ALA A 195 26.60 0.07 -7.19
C ALA A 195 26.36 0.22 -8.70
N ASP A 196 26.65 -0.83 -9.46
CA ASP A 196 26.35 -0.89 -10.88
C ASP A 196 24.83 -1.07 -11.05
N PRO A 197 24.09 -0.07 -11.56
CA PRO A 197 22.63 -0.09 -11.61
C PRO A 197 22.08 -1.27 -12.42
N ALA A 198 22.83 -1.75 -13.43
CA ALA A 198 22.42 -2.85 -14.29
C ALA A 198 22.36 -4.20 -13.55
N CYS A 199 23.27 -4.42 -12.59
CA CYS A 199 23.31 -5.66 -11.81
C CYS A 199 22.13 -5.75 -10.83
N VAL A 200 21.84 -4.65 -10.11
CA VAL A 200 20.69 -4.52 -9.19
C VAL A 200 19.38 -4.79 -9.93
N ALA A 201 19.24 -4.22 -11.13
CA ALA A 201 18.04 -4.36 -11.94
C ALA A 201 17.82 -5.84 -12.35
N SER A 202 18.88 -6.60 -12.61
CA SER A 202 18.77 -8.02 -12.95
C SER A 202 18.33 -8.88 -11.76
N SER A 203 18.84 -8.62 -10.56
CA SER A 203 18.53 -9.41 -9.36
C SER A 203 17.19 -9.00 -8.73
N GLY A 204 16.82 -7.71 -8.79
CA GLY A 204 15.48 -7.24 -8.44
C GLY A 204 14.39 -7.88 -9.31
N PHE A 205 14.65 -8.02 -10.61
CA PHE A 205 13.74 -8.71 -11.52
C PHE A 205 13.65 -10.22 -11.24
N ALA A 206 14.75 -10.87 -10.88
CA ALA A 206 14.74 -12.28 -10.45
C ALA A 206 13.90 -12.46 -9.17
N LEU A 207 14.05 -11.59 -8.17
CA LEU A 207 13.25 -11.63 -6.96
C LEU A 207 11.77 -11.33 -7.25
N LEU A 208 11.47 -10.40 -8.15
CA LEU A 208 10.11 -10.13 -8.62
C LEU A 208 9.46 -11.41 -9.18
N ASN A 209 10.16 -12.15 -10.03
CA ASN A 209 9.64 -13.40 -10.61
C ASN A 209 9.47 -14.50 -9.55
N ALA A 210 10.42 -14.62 -8.60
CA ALA A 210 10.29 -15.56 -7.48
C ALA A 210 9.08 -15.23 -6.58
N LEU A 211 8.87 -13.95 -6.26
CA LEU A 211 7.69 -13.52 -5.50
C LEU A 211 6.39 -13.73 -6.29
N LEU A 212 6.39 -13.53 -7.60
CA LEU A 212 5.24 -13.85 -8.45
C LEU A 212 4.95 -15.36 -8.48
N HIS A 213 5.98 -16.21 -8.49
CA HIS A 213 5.83 -17.65 -8.34
C HIS A 213 5.17 -18.02 -7.00
N VAL A 214 5.60 -17.38 -5.90
CA VAL A 214 4.96 -17.53 -4.59
C VAL A 214 3.52 -17.05 -4.60
N MET A 215 3.22 -15.92 -5.26
CA MET A 215 1.85 -15.43 -5.41
C MET A 215 0.93 -16.44 -6.12
N ARG A 216 1.48 -17.25 -7.03
CA ARG A 216 0.72 -18.24 -7.80
C ARG A 216 0.48 -19.54 -7.04
N PHE A 217 1.53 -20.08 -6.42
CA PHE A 217 1.52 -21.44 -5.86
C PHE A 217 1.59 -21.50 -4.32
N GLY A 218 1.86 -20.38 -3.66
CA GLY A 218 1.98 -20.31 -2.20
C GLY A 218 0.63 -20.34 -1.49
N ASN A 219 0.67 -20.66 -0.19
CA ASN A 219 -0.49 -20.56 0.70
C ASN A 219 -0.91 -19.10 0.92
N VAL A 220 -2.08 -18.86 1.54
CA VAL A 220 -2.63 -17.50 1.78
C VAL A 220 -1.62 -16.59 2.49
N GLN A 221 -0.95 -17.09 3.53
CA GLN A 221 0.01 -16.31 4.31
C GLN A 221 1.24 -15.91 3.49
N SER A 222 1.83 -16.86 2.76
CA SER A 222 2.99 -16.61 1.90
C SER A 222 2.68 -15.64 0.78
N ARG A 223 1.47 -15.70 0.21
CA ARG A 223 0.99 -14.72 -0.77
C ARG A 223 0.85 -13.32 -0.18
N SER A 224 0.34 -13.20 1.05
CA SER A 224 0.29 -11.92 1.79
C SER A 224 1.68 -11.33 2.07
N HIS A 225 2.67 -12.17 2.41
CA HIS A 225 4.04 -11.70 2.59
C HIS A 225 4.67 -11.30 1.25
N ALA A 226 4.48 -12.11 0.21
CA ALA A 226 5.01 -11.86 -1.11
C ALA A 226 4.51 -10.55 -1.70
N ILE A 227 3.22 -10.25 -1.60
CA ILE A 227 2.66 -8.98 -2.13
C ILE A 227 3.22 -7.76 -1.39
N THR A 228 3.45 -7.87 -0.08
CA THR A 228 4.04 -6.79 0.72
C THR A 228 5.49 -6.53 0.34
N LEU A 229 6.27 -7.59 0.13
CA LEU A 229 7.67 -7.50 -0.30
C LEU A 229 7.77 -6.99 -1.73
N LEU A 230 6.89 -7.45 -2.62
CA LEU A 230 6.87 -7.05 -4.02
C LEU A 230 6.64 -5.55 -4.18
N ARG A 231 5.81 -4.95 -3.31
CA ARG A 231 5.64 -3.48 -3.25
C ARG A 231 6.95 -2.75 -3.00
N SER A 232 7.83 -3.29 -2.15
CA SER A 232 9.17 -2.72 -1.93
C SER A 232 10.08 -2.98 -3.13
N VAL A 233 10.09 -4.20 -3.68
CA VAL A 233 10.93 -4.56 -4.85
C VAL A 233 10.62 -3.67 -6.06
N ILE A 234 9.35 -3.39 -6.34
CA ILE A 234 8.95 -2.58 -7.51
C ILE A 234 9.44 -1.15 -7.41
N LYS A 235 9.51 -0.55 -6.22
CA LYS A 235 10.08 0.80 -6.04
C LYS A 235 11.56 0.89 -6.44
N MET A 236 12.25 -0.25 -6.47
CA MET A 236 13.68 -0.37 -6.77
C MET A 236 13.95 -0.94 -8.16
N THR A 237 12.90 -1.36 -8.87
CA THR A 237 13.00 -2.02 -10.16
C THR A 237 13.11 -0.98 -11.27
N ASP A 238 13.89 -1.27 -12.32
CA ASP A 238 14.05 -0.34 -13.43
C ASP A 238 12.70 -0.06 -14.13
N PRO A 239 12.40 1.20 -14.45
CA PRO A 239 11.19 1.59 -15.18
C PRO A 239 10.86 0.75 -16.42
N ALA A 240 11.87 0.33 -17.20
CA ALA A 240 11.66 -0.50 -18.38
C ALA A 240 11.13 -1.90 -18.01
N GLN A 241 11.63 -2.48 -16.91
CA GLN A 241 11.16 -3.76 -16.38
C GLN A 241 9.76 -3.66 -15.76
N ILE A 242 9.44 -2.53 -15.10
CA ILE A 242 8.07 -2.30 -14.59
C ILE A 242 7.08 -2.24 -15.75
N SER A 243 7.48 -1.68 -16.90
CA SER A 243 6.64 -1.63 -18.10
C SER A 243 6.38 -3.01 -18.74
N SER A 244 7.27 -3.99 -18.50
CA SER A 244 7.19 -5.36 -19.03
C SER A 244 6.59 -6.36 -18.06
N ILE A 245 6.06 -5.93 -16.90
CA ILE A 245 5.35 -6.78 -15.94
C ILE A 245 4.27 -7.61 -16.64
N THR A 246 4.22 -8.90 -16.32
CA THR A 246 3.27 -9.84 -16.92
C THR A 246 1.83 -9.59 -16.41
N PRO A 247 0.79 -9.86 -17.22
CA PRO A 247 -0.60 -9.79 -16.78
C PRO A 247 -0.88 -10.66 -15.55
N GLU A 248 -0.09 -11.73 -15.38
CA GLU A 248 -0.19 -12.68 -14.28
C GLU A 248 -0.09 -12.03 -12.90
N LEU A 249 0.73 -10.98 -12.76
CA LEU A 249 0.81 -10.25 -11.50
C LEU A 249 -0.54 -9.63 -11.10
N PHE A 250 -1.26 -9.08 -12.07
CA PHE A 250 -2.59 -8.52 -11.82
C PHE A 250 -3.60 -9.62 -11.50
N ASN A 251 -3.57 -10.74 -12.22
CA ASN A 251 -4.43 -11.89 -11.96
C ASN A 251 -4.27 -12.40 -10.51
N GLN A 252 -3.02 -12.59 -10.05
CA GLN A 252 -2.76 -13.05 -8.69
C GLN A 252 -3.10 -11.99 -7.64
N THR A 253 -2.94 -10.70 -7.96
CA THR A 253 -3.36 -9.61 -7.06
C THR A 253 -4.88 -9.56 -6.91
N VAL A 254 -5.62 -9.69 -8.02
CA VAL A 254 -7.09 -9.82 -8.05
C VAL A 254 -7.55 -11.00 -7.21
N ARG A 255 -6.87 -12.15 -7.33
CA ARG A 255 -7.14 -13.34 -6.50
C ARG A 255 -6.99 -13.04 -5.01
N ILE A 256 -5.88 -12.41 -4.60
CA ILE A 256 -5.63 -12.05 -3.19
C ILE A 256 -6.69 -11.07 -2.67
N LEU A 257 -7.09 -10.10 -3.48
CA LEU A 257 -8.10 -9.10 -3.11
C LEU A 257 -9.52 -9.68 -2.97
N LYS A 258 -9.82 -10.80 -3.64
CA LYS A 258 -11.09 -11.54 -3.50
C LYS A 258 -11.10 -12.50 -2.30
N GLU A 259 -9.94 -12.80 -1.72
CA GLU A 259 -9.83 -13.70 -0.58
C GLU A 259 -10.01 -12.95 0.74
N ASN A 260 -10.47 -13.65 1.78
CA ASN A 260 -10.56 -13.11 3.14
C ASN A 260 -9.16 -12.95 3.76
N VAL A 261 -8.46 -11.89 3.37
CA VAL A 261 -7.11 -11.55 3.85
C VAL A 261 -7.13 -10.35 4.80
N SER A 262 -6.01 -10.10 5.47
CA SER A 262 -5.90 -8.96 6.40
C SER A 262 -6.03 -7.61 5.69
N GLN A 263 -6.52 -6.59 6.40
CA GLN A 263 -6.58 -5.21 5.89
C GLN A 263 -5.21 -4.66 5.46
N GLN A 264 -4.14 -5.10 6.13
CA GLN A 264 -2.77 -4.75 5.76
C GLN A 264 -2.37 -5.34 4.41
N THR A 265 -2.78 -6.57 4.13
CA THR A 265 -2.57 -7.22 2.82
C THR A 265 -3.34 -6.50 1.72
N ILE A 266 -4.61 -6.16 1.95
CA ILE A 266 -5.43 -5.41 0.99
C ILE A 266 -4.76 -4.06 0.69
N LYS A 267 -4.36 -3.33 1.74
CA LYS A 267 -3.64 -2.06 1.57
C LYS A 267 -2.35 -2.22 0.76
N ALA A 268 -1.52 -3.21 1.09
CA ALA A 268 -0.27 -3.47 0.36
C ALA A 268 -0.52 -3.81 -1.10
N ALA A 269 -1.56 -4.61 -1.38
CA ALA A 269 -2.00 -4.96 -2.73
C ALA A 269 -2.45 -3.72 -3.53
N LEU A 270 -3.26 -2.85 -2.93
CA LEU A 270 -3.72 -1.63 -3.57
C LEU A 270 -2.58 -0.64 -3.82
N GLU A 271 -1.66 -0.47 -2.85
CA GLU A 271 -0.46 0.38 -3.01
C GLU A 271 0.43 -0.14 -4.15
N LEU A 272 0.63 -1.47 -4.21
CA LEU A 272 1.34 -2.13 -5.29
C LEU A 272 0.70 -1.84 -6.65
N VAL A 273 -0.61 -2.03 -6.77
CA VAL A 273 -1.36 -1.78 -8.02
C VAL A 273 -1.22 -0.32 -8.45
N VAL A 274 -1.42 0.63 -7.53
CA VAL A 274 -1.30 2.07 -7.83
C VAL A 274 0.10 2.43 -8.33
N GLU A 275 1.16 1.80 -7.80
CA GLU A 275 2.53 2.04 -8.24
C GLU A 275 2.75 1.52 -9.67
N ILE A 276 2.27 0.31 -9.98
CA ILE A 276 2.52 -0.35 -11.27
C ILE A 276 1.72 0.30 -12.41
N ILE A 277 0.47 0.71 -12.17
CA ILE A 277 -0.44 1.26 -13.20
C ILE A 277 -0.12 2.71 -13.58
N ARG A 278 0.88 3.34 -12.94
CA ARG A 278 1.44 4.62 -13.42
C ARG A 278 1.88 4.52 -14.87
N TRP A 279 2.32 3.32 -15.29
CA TRP A 279 2.70 2.98 -16.65
C TRP A 279 1.49 2.61 -17.52
N GLY A 280 1.34 3.27 -18.68
CA GLY A 280 0.16 3.13 -19.54
C GLY A 280 -0.15 1.69 -19.97
N ARG A 281 0.86 0.92 -20.38
CA ARG A 281 0.71 -0.50 -20.80
C ARG A 281 0.14 -1.38 -19.69
N ASN A 282 0.43 -1.05 -18.43
CA ASN A 282 -0.02 -1.82 -17.29
C ASN A 282 -1.48 -1.55 -16.92
N ARG A 283 -2.05 -0.40 -17.33
CA ARG A 283 -3.47 -0.09 -17.13
C ARG A 283 -4.37 -1.02 -17.93
N ILE A 284 -3.97 -1.33 -19.15
CA ILE A 284 -4.68 -2.26 -20.04
C ILE A 284 -4.68 -3.66 -19.43
N LYS A 285 -3.50 -4.16 -19.05
CA LYS A 285 -3.34 -5.47 -18.37
C LYS A 285 -4.18 -5.55 -17.08
N ALA A 286 -4.18 -4.48 -16.27
CA ALA A 286 -4.99 -4.40 -15.06
C ALA A 286 -6.50 -4.48 -15.38
N ALA A 287 -6.97 -3.75 -16.40
CA ALA A 287 -8.37 -3.81 -16.82
C ALA A 287 -8.78 -5.22 -17.28
N GLU A 288 -7.94 -5.88 -18.08
CA GLU A 288 -8.18 -7.23 -18.61
C GLU A 288 -8.17 -8.30 -17.51
N SER A 289 -7.40 -8.12 -16.44
CA SER A 289 -7.33 -9.06 -15.31
C SER A 289 -8.58 -9.08 -14.39
N GLY A 290 -9.56 -8.22 -14.64
CA GLY A 290 -10.74 -8.08 -13.78
C GLY A 290 -10.52 -7.18 -12.56
N MET A 291 -9.40 -6.42 -12.51
CA MET A 291 -9.11 -5.50 -11.41
C MET A 291 -10.22 -4.46 -11.19
N VAL A 292 -10.80 -3.94 -12.28
CA VAL A 292 -11.89 -2.95 -12.20
C VAL A 292 -13.09 -3.50 -11.42
N LEU A 293 -13.48 -4.76 -11.69
CA LEU A 293 -14.63 -5.39 -11.05
C LEU A 293 -14.38 -5.54 -9.54
N VAL A 294 -13.21 -6.08 -9.17
CA VAL A 294 -12.83 -6.25 -7.76
C VAL A 294 -12.74 -4.93 -7.01
N LEU A 295 -12.23 -3.87 -7.62
CA LEU A 295 -12.20 -2.56 -6.98
C LEU A 295 -13.61 -2.00 -6.73
N ILE A 296 -14.56 -2.29 -7.62
CA ILE A 296 -15.96 -1.87 -7.44
C ILE A 296 -16.59 -2.67 -6.29
N ASP A 297 -16.44 -4.00 -6.27
CA ASP A 297 -16.95 -4.87 -5.21
C ASP A 297 -16.40 -4.44 -3.83
N LEU A 298 -15.08 -4.25 -3.72
CA LEU A 298 -14.46 -3.77 -2.49
C LEU A 298 -14.93 -2.36 -2.09
N LEU A 299 -15.18 -1.47 -3.06
CA LEU A 299 -15.73 -0.15 -2.77
C LEU A 299 -17.18 -0.21 -2.25
N ILE A 300 -17.97 -1.20 -2.67
CA ILE A 300 -19.33 -1.39 -2.18
C ILE A 300 -19.31 -1.77 -0.69
N GLU A 301 -18.40 -2.68 -0.32
CA GLU A 301 -18.27 -3.25 1.01
C GLU A 301 -17.51 -2.35 1.99
N SER A 302 -16.55 -1.55 1.50
CA SER A 302 -15.65 -0.78 2.36
C SER A 302 -16.26 0.52 2.88
N SER A 303 -16.16 0.71 4.19
CA SER A 303 -16.37 1.98 4.90
C SER A 303 -15.06 2.71 5.26
N ASP A 304 -13.89 2.07 5.07
CA ASP A 304 -12.60 2.67 5.40
C ASP A 304 -12.29 3.85 4.46
N ARG A 305 -12.09 5.03 5.04
CA ARG A 305 -11.81 6.26 4.30
C ARG A 305 -10.56 6.13 3.44
N ARG A 306 -9.46 5.63 4.00
CA ARG A 306 -8.16 5.58 3.30
C ARG A 306 -8.16 4.51 2.20
N GLY A 307 -8.74 3.35 2.47
CA GLY A 307 -8.96 2.29 1.50
C GLY A 307 -9.82 2.76 0.32
N CYS A 308 -10.93 3.45 0.59
CA CYS A 308 -11.77 4.04 -0.45
C CYS A 308 -11.00 5.04 -1.33
N GLU A 309 -10.22 5.94 -0.73
CA GLU A 309 -9.38 6.88 -1.48
C GLU A 309 -8.39 6.14 -2.39
N LEU A 310 -7.72 5.11 -1.89
CA LEU A 310 -6.72 4.36 -2.63
C LEU A 310 -7.34 3.54 -3.78
N MET A 311 -8.49 2.89 -3.54
CA MET A 311 -9.24 2.18 -4.57
C MET A 311 -9.72 3.13 -5.68
N LEU A 312 -10.21 4.33 -5.32
CA LEU A 312 -10.61 5.34 -6.31
C LEU A 312 -9.40 5.90 -7.09
N VAL A 313 -8.22 6.00 -6.48
CA VAL A 313 -6.98 6.32 -7.21
C VAL A 313 -6.66 5.23 -8.22
N ALA A 314 -6.70 3.97 -7.83
CA ALA A 314 -6.45 2.85 -8.75
C ALA A 314 -7.46 2.83 -9.90
N LEU A 315 -8.75 2.95 -9.59
CA LEU A 315 -9.82 2.95 -10.57
C LEU A 315 -9.73 4.14 -11.54
N GLU A 316 -9.40 5.34 -11.05
CA GLU A 316 -9.17 6.52 -11.90
C GLU A 316 -8.01 6.31 -12.87
N GLN A 317 -6.89 5.76 -12.39
CA GLN A 317 -5.73 5.49 -13.24
C GLN A 317 -6.03 4.44 -14.30
N ILE A 318 -6.75 3.35 -13.95
CA ILE A 318 -7.16 2.32 -14.92
C ILE A 318 -8.13 2.91 -15.95
N CYS A 319 -9.08 3.76 -15.55
CA CYS A 319 -10.02 4.44 -16.46
C CYS A 319 -9.36 5.42 -17.45
N ARG A 320 -8.06 5.68 -17.34
CA ARG A 320 -7.31 6.44 -18.36
C ARG A 320 -7.13 5.65 -19.66
N CYS A 321 -7.30 4.32 -19.66
CA CYS A 321 -7.37 3.51 -20.89
C CYS A 321 -8.83 3.15 -21.25
N ALA A 322 -9.07 2.74 -22.51
CA ALA A 322 -10.42 2.50 -23.00
C ALA A 322 -11.05 1.25 -22.37
N GLU A 323 -10.26 0.20 -22.20
CA GLU A 323 -10.61 -1.08 -21.59
C GLU A 323 -11.07 -0.88 -20.15
N GLY A 324 -10.35 -0.04 -19.39
CA GLY A 324 -10.71 0.30 -18.02
C GLY A 324 -12.07 0.99 -17.91
N ARG A 325 -12.37 1.93 -18.82
CA ARG A 325 -13.68 2.59 -18.85
C ARG A 325 -14.79 1.64 -19.29
N ALA A 326 -14.53 0.82 -20.30
CA ALA A 326 -15.48 -0.19 -20.77
C ALA A 326 -15.88 -1.12 -19.62
N LYS A 327 -14.90 -1.63 -18.86
CA LYS A 327 -15.15 -2.49 -17.70
C LYS A 327 -15.90 -1.79 -16.56
N LEU A 328 -15.66 -0.49 -16.35
CA LEU A 328 -16.39 0.28 -15.34
C LEU A 328 -17.88 0.43 -15.70
N VAL A 329 -18.16 0.76 -16.97
CA VAL A 329 -19.53 0.97 -17.47
C VAL A 329 -20.27 -0.36 -17.66
N GLU A 330 -19.57 -1.43 -18.02
CA GLU A 330 -20.14 -2.78 -18.14
C GLU A 330 -20.59 -3.33 -16.77
N HIS A 331 -19.96 -2.91 -15.68
CA HIS A 331 -20.32 -3.35 -14.34
C HIS A 331 -21.61 -2.66 -13.86
N ALA A 332 -22.66 -3.44 -13.55
CA ALA A 332 -23.99 -2.94 -13.18
C ALA A 332 -24.01 -1.96 -12.00
N ALA A 333 -23.07 -2.07 -11.06
CA ALA A 333 -22.94 -1.14 -9.94
C ALA A 333 -21.79 -0.12 -10.11
N GLY A 334 -21.16 -0.03 -11.28
CA GLY A 334 -19.95 0.78 -11.50
C GLY A 334 -20.17 2.27 -11.28
N LEU A 335 -21.08 2.89 -12.04
CA LEU A 335 -21.39 4.32 -11.90
C LEU A 335 -22.06 4.61 -10.56
N ALA A 336 -22.95 3.73 -10.10
CA ALA A 336 -23.60 3.84 -8.80
C ALA A 336 -22.58 3.88 -7.65
N THR A 337 -21.57 3.01 -7.67
CA THR A 337 -20.55 2.92 -6.63
C THR A 337 -19.65 4.15 -6.64
N VAL A 338 -19.18 4.59 -7.81
CA VAL A 338 -18.37 5.82 -7.94
C VAL A 338 -19.17 7.04 -7.47
N SER A 339 -20.43 7.16 -7.90
CA SER A 339 -21.36 8.22 -7.51
C SER A 339 -21.61 8.23 -6.00
N LYS A 340 -21.79 7.06 -5.38
CA LYS A 340 -22.02 6.90 -3.93
C LYS A 340 -20.87 7.44 -3.08
N LYS A 341 -19.62 7.41 -3.57
CA LYS A 341 -18.45 7.88 -2.82
C LYS A 341 -18.28 9.40 -2.85
N ILE A 342 -18.95 10.11 -3.77
CA ILE A 342 -18.98 11.57 -3.83
C ILE A 342 -19.72 12.13 -2.62
N LEU A 343 -19.13 13.14 -1.95
CA LEU A 343 -19.63 13.80 -0.74
C LEU A 343 -19.77 12.89 0.51
N ARG A 344 -19.44 11.60 0.42
CA ARG A 344 -19.64 10.64 1.53
C ARG A 344 -18.37 10.14 2.21
N VAL A 345 -17.21 10.23 1.55
CA VAL A 345 -15.95 9.66 2.08
C VAL A 345 -14.96 10.76 2.46
N SER A 346 -14.54 11.56 1.47
CA SER A 346 -13.60 12.66 1.69
C SER A 346 -13.54 13.57 0.46
N HIS A 347 -12.94 14.76 0.60
CA HIS A 347 -12.68 15.63 -0.55
C HIS A 347 -11.79 14.97 -1.61
N VAL A 348 -10.82 14.15 -1.19
CA VAL A 348 -9.92 13.41 -2.09
C VAL A 348 -10.70 12.36 -2.86
N ALA A 349 -11.55 11.59 -2.17
CA ALA A 349 -12.42 10.59 -2.80
C ALA A 349 -13.39 11.24 -3.80
N SER A 350 -14.03 12.35 -3.44
CA SER A 350 -14.89 13.12 -4.33
C SER A 350 -14.15 13.62 -5.58
N ASP A 351 -12.94 14.19 -5.43
CA ASP A 351 -12.16 14.63 -6.60
C ASP A 351 -11.80 13.47 -7.53
N ARG A 352 -11.43 12.30 -6.98
CA ARG A 352 -11.13 11.10 -7.78
C ARG A 352 -12.36 10.54 -8.47
N ALA A 353 -13.49 10.47 -7.78
CA ALA A 353 -14.76 10.04 -8.37
C ALA A 353 -15.19 10.97 -9.51
N VAL A 354 -15.10 12.30 -9.34
CA VAL A 354 -15.40 13.27 -10.41
C VAL A 354 -14.45 13.10 -11.61
N ARG A 355 -13.17 12.77 -11.39
CA ARG A 355 -12.24 12.47 -12.51
C ARG A 355 -12.65 11.23 -13.28
N ILE A 356 -13.05 10.17 -12.58
CA ILE A 356 -13.56 8.94 -13.20
C ILE A 356 -14.79 9.27 -14.06
N LEU A 357 -15.78 9.98 -13.48
CA LEU A 357 -16.99 10.37 -14.21
C LEU A 357 -16.68 11.28 -15.40
N CYS A 358 -15.71 12.20 -15.29
CA CYS A 358 -15.27 13.02 -16.41
C CYS A 358 -14.71 12.17 -17.57
N LEU A 359 -13.92 11.14 -17.26
CA LEU A 359 -13.39 10.21 -18.27
C LEU A 359 -14.52 9.42 -18.94
N VAL A 360 -15.51 8.95 -18.19
CA VAL A 360 -16.71 8.29 -18.74
C VAL A 360 -17.50 9.25 -19.62
N CYS A 361 -17.83 10.45 -19.14
CA CYS A 361 -18.59 11.43 -19.91
C CYS A 361 -17.90 11.86 -21.21
N ARG A 362 -16.56 11.88 -21.24
CA ARG A 362 -15.81 12.30 -22.44
C ARG A 362 -15.71 11.20 -23.49
N PHE A 363 -15.64 9.93 -23.08
CA PHE A 363 -15.24 8.85 -23.97
C PHE A 363 -16.24 7.69 -24.08
N CYS A 364 -17.21 7.61 -23.17
CA CYS A 364 -18.15 6.49 -23.05
C CYS A 364 -19.62 6.95 -22.88
N ALA A 365 -19.92 8.22 -23.22
CA ALA A 365 -21.24 8.82 -23.03
C ALA A 365 -22.26 8.36 -24.10
N SER A 366 -22.67 7.09 -24.04
CA SER A 366 -23.87 6.64 -24.74
C SER A 366 -25.12 7.16 -24.02
N TYR A 367 -26.26 7.20 -24.71
CA TYR A 367 -27.53 7.62 -24.10
C TYR A 367 -27.87 6.78 -22.85
N GLY A 368 -27.68 5.45 -22.90
CA GLY A 368 -27.92 4.57 -21.77
C GLY A 368 -27.05 4.90 -20.55
N VAL A 369 -25.76 5.18 -20.78
CA VAL A 369 -24.83 5.59 -19.70
C VAL A 369 -25.27 6.92 -19.10
N LEU A 370 -25.67 7.89 -19.92
CA LEU A 370 -26.11 9.20 -19.44
C LEU A 370 -27.42 9.12 -18.64
N GLN A 371 -28.34 8.22 -19.01
CA GLN A 371 -29.55 7.94 -18.24
C GLN A 371 -29.23 7.27 -16.91
N GLU A 372 -28.39 6.24 -16.90
CA GLU A 372 -27.94 5.59 -15.66
C GLU A 372 -27.30 6.61 -14.70
N MET A 373 -26.50 7.54 -15.22
CA MET A 373 -25.92 8.61 -14.42
C MET A 373 -26.97 9.51 -13.76
N VAL A 374 -28.11 9.77 -14.42
CA VAL A 374 -29.24 10.50 -13.81
C VAL A 374 -29.88 9.64 -12.71
N GLU A 375 -30.18 8.37 -13.01
CA GLU A 375 -30.83 7.43 -12.07
C GLU A 375 -30.03 7.21 -10.79
N VAL A 376 -28.70 7.05 -10.91
CA VAL A 376 -27.81 6.89 -9.75
C VAL A 376 -27.46 8.22 -9.07
N GLY A 377 -28.10 9.31 -9.50
CA GLY A 377 -28.02 10.65 -8.90
C GLY A 377 -26.63 11.28 -9.03
N VAL A 378 -25.90 11.03 -10.13
CA VAL A 378 -24.62 11.72 -10.39
C VAL A 378 -24.87 13.21 -10.57
N VAL A 379 -25.84 13.57 -11.40
CA VAL A 379 -26.11 14.96 -11.78
C VAL A 379 -26.40 15.83 -10.56
N SER A 380 -27.23 15.34 -9.63
CA SER A 380 -27.57 16.05 -8.39
C SER A 380 -26.34 16.26 -7.51
N LYS A 381 -25.50 15.23 -7.34
CA LYS A 381 -24.27 15.33 -6.53
C LYS A 381 -23.27 16.32 -7.15
N LEU A 382 -23.14 16.32 -8.48
CA LEU A 382 -22.32 17.28 -9.20
C LEU A 382 -22.81 18.72 -8.99
N CYS A 383 -24.12 18.96 -9.06
CA CYS A 383 -24.70 20.29 -8.78
C CYS A 383 -24.39 20.74 -7.34
N LEU A 384 -24.54 19.85 -6.35
CA LEU A 384 -24.20 20.14 -4.95
C LEU A 384 -22.71 20.46 -4.77
N MET A 385 -21.82 19.77 -5.48
CA MET A 385 -20.37 20.03 -5.40
C MET A 385 -19.97 21.43 -5.89
N ILE A 386 -20.76 22.09 -6.73
CA ILE A 386 -20.51 23.49 -7.12
C ILE A 386 -20.76 24.44 -5.94
N GLN A 387 -21.75 24.10 -5.10
CA GLN A 387 -22.20 24.93 -3.97
C GLN A 387 -21.32 24.76 -2.73
N ILE A 388 -20.62 23.63 -2.61
CA ILE A 388 -19.76 23.30 -1.47
C ILE A 388 -18.32 23.77 -1.71
N ASP A 389 -17.57 24.05 -0.65
CA ASP A 389 -16.14 24.39 -0.70
C ASP A 389 -15.27 23.22 -1.17
N TYR A 390 -15.16 23.09 -2.48
CA TYR A 390 -14.19 22.25 -3.19
C TYR A 390 -13.14 23.10 -3.90
N SER A 391 -12.01 22.47 -4.26
CA SER A 391 -10.97 23.15 -5.04
C SER A 391 -11.51 23.65 -6.37
N GLU A 392 -11.05 24.82 -6.83
CA GLU A 392 -11.47 25.41 -8.11
C GLU A 392 -11.26 24.45 -9.28
N ARG A 393 -10.17 23.66 -9.25
CA ARG A 393 -9.91 22.62 -10.27
C ARG A 393 -10.99 21.54 -10.30
N THR A 394 -11.53 21.18 -9.14
CA THR A 394 -12.62 20.19 -9.04
C THR A 394 -13.93 20.82 -9.51
N LYS A 395 -14.27 22.04 -9.05
CA LYS A 395 -15.48 22.77 -9.48
C LYS A 395 -15.50 23.00 -11.00
N GLU A 396 -14.37 23.36 -11.59
CA GLU A 396 -14.24 23.53 -13.04
C GLU A 396 -14.49 22.22 -13.79
N ARG A 397 -13.97 21.09 -13.30
CA ARG A 397 -14.25 19.78 -13.90
C ARG A 397 -15.72 19.39 -13.78
N VAL A 398 -16.35 19.69 -12.64
CA VAL A 398 -17.78 19.47 -12.43
C VAL A 398 -18.61 20.28 -13.43
N LYS A 399 -18.30 21.58 -13.60
CA LYS A 399 -18.92 22.43 -14.61
C LYS A 399 -18.76 21.85 -16.02
N GLN A 400 -17.55 21.42 -16.38
CA GLN A 400 -17.30 20.78 -17.69
C GLN A 400 -18.14 19.52 -17.93
N ILE A 401 -18.34 18.69 -16.91
CA ILE A 401 -19.21 17.50 -17.05
C ILE A 401 -20.65 17.93 -17.31
N LEU A 402 -21.17 18.87 -16.51
CA LEU A 402 -22.55 19.37 -16.62
C LEU A 402 -22.81 20.07 -17.95
N THR A 403 -21.85 20.83 -18.47
CA THR A 403 -22.00 21.52 -19.76
C THR A 403 -21.96 20.54 -20.94
N LEU A 404 -21.07 19.54 -20.89
CA LEU A 404 -20.86 18.56 -21.97
C LEU A 404 -22.15 17.81 -22.35
N HIS A 405 -22.99 17.48 -21.37
CA HIS A 405 -24.22 16.69 -21.56
C HIS A 405 -25.49 17.44 -21.16
N SER A 406 -25.42 18.77 -21.10
CA SER A 406 -26.52 19.66 -20.67
C SER A 406 -27.83 19.38 -21.39
N ARG A 407 -27.80 19.06 -22.70
CA ARG A 407 -29.02 18.73 -23.49
C ARG A 407 -29.74 17.48 -22.99
N VAL A 408 -29.00 16.47 -22.52
CA VAL A 408 -29.57 15.21 -22.03
C VAL A 408 -30.09 15.37 -20.60
N TRP A 409 -29.43 16.22 -19.80
CA TRP A 409 -29.77 16.43 -18.40
C TRP A 409 -30.70 17.61 -18.13
N LYS A 410 -31.08 18.38 -19.16
CA LYS A 410 -31.93 19.59 -19.01
C LYS A 410 -33.27 19.29 -18.37
N ASP A 411 -33.84 18.13 -18.70
CA ASP A 411 -35.15 17.70 -18.23
C ASP A 411 -35.05 16.76 -17.01
N ALA A 412 -33.83 16.54 -16.49
CA ALA A 412 -33.66 15.79 -15.26
C ALA A 412 -34.18 16.63 -14.09
N SER A 413 -35.18 16.09 -13.38
CA SER A 413 -35.86 16.73 -12.24
C SER A 413 -34.94 17.12 -11.08
N CYS A 414 -33.68 16.70 -11.13
CA CYS A 414 -32.69 16.85 -10.09
C CYS A 414 -31.62 17.93 -10.35
N VAL A 415 -31.73 18.70 -11.45
CA VAL A 415 -30.88 19.86 -11.73
C VAL A 415 -31.53 21.14 -11.19
N PRO A 416 -30.88 21.90 -10.30
CA PRO A 416 -31.39 23.19 -9.86
C PRO A 416 -31.63 24.14 -11.05
N ALA A 417 -32.78 24.81 -11.09
CA ALA A 417 -33.19 25.67 -12.21
C ALA A 417 -32.16 26.75 -12.60
N HIS A 418 -31.37 27.24 -11.64
CA HIS A 418 -30.30 28.23 -11.89
C HIS A 418 -29.10 27.66 -12.67
N LEU A 419 -28.90 26.34 -12.70
CA LEU A 419 -27.88 25.65 -13.52
C LEU A 419 -28.42 25.22 -14.89
N LEU A 420 -29.75 25.23 -15.08
CA LEU A 420 -30.41 24.98 -16.36
C LEU A 420 -30.48 26.21 -17.27
N SER A 421 -30.08 27.39 -16.76
CA SER A 421 -29.97 28.61 -17.56
C SER A 421 -28.86 28.44 -18.60
N PRO A 422 -29.12 28.63 -19.90
CA PRO A 422 -28.05 28.75 -20.86
C PRO A 422 -27.19 29.95 -20.45
N TYR A 423 -25.88 29.75 -20.28
CA TYR A 423 -24.95 30.87 -20.41
C TYR A 423 -25.18 31.48 -21.81
N PRO A 424 -25.22 32.81 -21.96
CA PRO A 424 -25.54 33.42 -23.24
C PRO A 424 -24.53 32.94 -24.28
N SER A 425 -25.05 32.36 -25.35
CA SER A 425 -24.33 32.08 -26.57
C SER A 425 -23.68 33.37 -27.07
N LEU A 426 -22.34 33.38 -27.08
CA LEU A 426 -21.51 34.28 -27.87
C LEU A 426 -20.49 33.43 -28.64
#